data_AF-A0A1F2A3P4-F1
#
_entry.id   AF-A0A1F2A3P4-F1
#
_cell.length_a   1.000
_cell.length_b   1.000
_cell.length_c   1.000
_cell.angle_alpha   90.00
_cell.angle_beta   90.00
_cell.angle_gamma   90.00
#
_symmetry.space_group_name_H-M   'P 1'
#
loop_
_entity.id
_entity.type
_entity.pdbx_description
1 polymer ?
#
loop_
_entity_poly.entity_id
_entity_poly.type
_entity_poly.pdbx_seq_one_letter_code
_entity_poly.pdbx_strand_id
1 'polypeptide(L)'
;MKLGPLVPGELLLDTFDLALDIGRVDMQASPYDVSEYGLPPVKIETPEGKSEYAAMQRGFMERGNALRVRVLDAITRARESAAA
;
A
#
# COMPACT_ATOMS: atom_id res chain seq x y z
N MET A 1 13.84 6.72 -8.94
CA MET A 1 13.18 7.14 -7.67
C MET A 1 13.90 8.36 -7.12
N LYS A 2 13.21 9.48 -6.83
CA LYS A 2 13.86 10.74 -6.39
C LYS A 2 14.59 10.64 -5.04
N LEU A 3 14.07 9.81 -4.13
CA LEU A 3 14.67 9.59 -2.80
C LEU A 3 15.63 8.38 -2.76
N GLY A 4 15.99 7.81 -3.92
CA GLY A 4 16.75 6.54 -4.01
C GLY A 4 18.04 6.48 -3.17
N PRO A 5 18.89 7.51 -3.14
CA PRO A 5 20.08 7.52 -2.28
C PRO A 5 19.80 7.63 -0.78
N LEU A 6 18.60 8.06 -0.39
CA LEU A 6 18.24 8.40 0.99
C LEU A 6 17.36 7.33 1.65
N VAL A 7 16.61 6.57 0.85
CA VAL A 7 15.66 5.56 1.31
C VAL A 7 16.27 4.17 1.12
N PRO A 8 16.35 3.34 2.18
CA PRO A 8 16.79 1.95 2.05
C PRO A 8 15.99 1.19 0.99
N GLY A 9 16.66 0.37 0.18
CA GLY A 9 16.02 -0.40 -0.88
C GLY A 9 14.92 -1.33 -0.38
N GLU A 10 15.08 -1.91 0.82
CA GLU A 10 14.05 -2.71 1.49
C GLU A 10 12.75 -1.92 1.74
N LEU A 11 12.85 -0.64 2.14
CA LEU A 11 11.68 0.19 2.40
C LEU A 11 10.95 0.50 1.10
N LEU A 12 11.70 0.69 0.00
CA LEU A 12 11.09 0.82 -1.32
C LEU A 12 10.33 -0.46 -1.71
N LEU A 13 10.92 -1.64 -1.51
CA LEU A 13 10.27 -2.91 -1.81
C LEU A 13 9.02 -3.12 -0.94
N ASP A 14 9.08 -2.83 0.36
CA ASP A 14 7.91 -2.93 1.25
C ASP A 14 6.76 -2.02 0.78
N THR A 15 7.06 -0.81 0.29
CA THR A 15 6.05 0.08 -0.29
C THR A 15 5.48 -0.43 -1.61
N PHE A 16 6.32 -1.09 -2.42
CA PHE A 16 5.90 -1.70 -3.67
C PHE A 16 4.98 -2.90 -3.42
N ASP A 17 5.32 -3.75 -2.46
CA ASP A 17 4.50 -4.90 -2.06
C ASP A 17 3.12 -4.46 -1.56
N LEU A 18 3.06 -3.42 -0.72
CA LEU A 18 1.77 -2.84 -0.30
C LEU A 18 0.97 -2.30 -1.49
N ALA A 19 1.63 -1.64 -2.45
CA ALA A 19 0.96 -1.12 -3.64
C ALA A 19 0.37 -2.26 -4.51
N LEU A 20 1.07 -3.39 -4.62
CA LEU A 20 0.55 -4.58 -5.31
C LEU A 20 -0.67 -5.16 -4.60
N ASP A 21 -0.65 -5.25 -3.27
CA ASP A 21 -1.80 -5.74 -2.49
C ASP A 21 -3.03 -4.86 -2.68
N ILE A 22 -2.84 -3.53 -2.64
CA ILE A 22 -3.92 -2.57 -2.88
C ILE A 22 -4.46 -2.74 -4.31
N GLY A 23 -3.57 -2.84 -5.31
CA GLY A 23 -3.96 -3.04 -6.70
C GLY A 23 -4.77 -4.32 -6.93
N ARG A 24 -4.43 -5.41 -6.23
CA ARG A 24 -5.21 -6.66 -6.29
C ARG A 24 -6.62 -6.46 -5.74
N VAL A 25 -6.76 -5.80 -4.59
CA VAL A 25 -8.07 -5.52 -3.99
C VAL A 25 -8.89 -4.56 -4.85
N ASP A 26 -8.26 -3.57 -5.48
CA ASP A 26 -8.92 -2.68 -6.43
C ASP A 26 -9.43 -3.44 -7.67
N MET A 27 -8.66 -4.39 -8.18
CA MET A 27 -9.12 -5.29 -9.26
C MET A 27 -10.34 -6.12 -8.83
N GLN A 28 -10.29 -6.70 -7.62
CA GLN A 28 -11.39 -7.50 -7.07
C GLN A 28 -12.68 -6.68 -6.86
N ALA A 29 -12.55 -5.39 -6.53
CA ALA A 29 -13.68 -4.48 -6.33
C ALA A 29 -14.14 -3.78 -7.63
N SER A 30 -13.46 -4.03 -8.75
CA SER A 30 -13.80 -3.45 -10.04
C SER A 30 -15.08 -4.08 -10.62
N PRO A 31 -15.75 -3.44 -11.59
CA PRO A 31 -16.93 -4.01 -12.24
C PRO A 31 -16.61 -5.18 -13.19
N TYR A 32 -15.33 -5.51 -13.38
CA TYR A 32 -14.89 -6.56 -14.30
C TYR A 32 -14.69 -7.88 -13.55
N ASP A 33 -15.08 -8.98 -14.18
CA ASP A 33 -14.75 -10.31 -13.67
C ASP A 33 -13.27 -10.61 -13.93
N VAL A 34 -12.47 -10.62 -12.86
CA VAL A 34 -11.05 -10.94 -12.86
C VAL A 34 -10.77 -12.29 -12.19
N SER A 35 -11.80 -13.11 -11.99
CA SER A 35 -11.67 -14.40 -11.30
C SER A 35 -10.74 -15.39 -12.01
N GLU A 36 -10.56 -15.28 -13.33
CA GLU A 36 -9.59 -16.05 -14.10
C GLU A 36 -8.14 -15.81 -13.66
N TYR A 37 -7.84 -14.67 -13.02
CA TYR A 37 -6.53 -14.38 -12.44
C TYR A 37 -6.39 -14.89 -10.99
N GLY A 38 -7.35 -15.68 -10.49
CA GLY A 38 -7.38 -16.15 -9.11
C GLY A 38 -7.84 -15.08 -8.10
N LEU A 39 -8.52 -14.04 -8.58
CA LEU A 39 -8.99 -12.91 -7.79
C LEU A 39 -10.53 -12.93 -7.70
N PRO A 40 -11.13 -13.58 -6.68
CA PRO A 40 -12.58 -13.59 -6.53
C PRO A 40 -13.11 -12.17 -6.27
N PRO A 41 -14.30 -11.82 -6.80
CA PRO A 41 -14.80 -10.45 -6.72
C PRO A 41 -15.24 -10.07 -5.31
N VAL A 42 -14.94 -8.83 -4.94
CA VAL A 42 -15.45 -8.16 -3.74
C VAL A 42 -16.65 -7.34 -4.18
N LYS A 43 -17.86 -7.81 -3.87
CA LYS A 43 -19.13 -7.23 -4.32
C LYS A 43 -19.49 -5.95 -3.58
N ILE A 44 -18.77 -4.86 -3.85
CA ILE A 44 -18.90 -3.56 -3.16
C ILE A 44 -20.28 -2.89 -3.31
N GLU A 45 -21.11 -3.35 -4.25
CA GLU A 45 -22.51 -2.95 -4.42
C GLU A 45 -23.42 -3.48 -3.30
N THR A 46 -23.00 -4.56 -2.62
CA THR A 46 -23.71 -5.13 -1.48
C THR A 46 -23.26 -4.49 -0.17
N PRO A 47 -24.12 -4.37 0.85
CA PRO A 47 -23.71 -3.91 2.18
C PRO A 47 -22.55 -4.73 2.78
N GLU A 48 -22.58 -6.05 2.59
CA GLU A 48 -21.58 -6.98 3.10
C GLU A 48 -20.23 -6.77 2.41
N GLY A 49 -20.20 -6.77 1.08
CA GLY A 49 -18.98 -6.55 0.31
C GLY A 49 -18.41 -5.14 0.51
N LYS A 50 -19.25 -4.13 0.70
CA LYS A 50 -18.80 -2.78 1.08
C LYS A 50 -18.11 -2.77 2.45
N SER A 51 -18.65 -3.51 3.42
CA SER A 51 -18.06 -3.64 4.75
C SER A 51 -16.71 -4.34 4.71
N GLU A 52 -16.61 -5.44 3.94
CA GLU A 52 -15.36 -6.18 3.71
C GLU A 52 -14.29 -5.31 3.05
N TYR A 53 -14.65 -4.62 1.96
CA TYR A 53 -13.76 -3.69 1.27
C TYR A 53 -13.26 -2.58 2.21
N ALA A 54 -14.16 -1.99 3.00
CA ALA A 54 -13.78 -0.98 3.99
C ALA A 54 -12.84 -1.53 5.07
N ALA A 55 -12.98 -2.81 5.47
CA ALA A 55 -12.07 -3.45 6.41
C ALA A 55 -10.66 -3.63 5.83
N MET A 56 -10.56 -4.08 4.56
CA MET A 56 -9.28 -4.18 3.87
C MET A 56 -8.59 -2.82 3.71
N GLN A 57 -9.36 -1.79 3.31
CA GLN A 57 -8.85 -0.42 3.18
C GLN A 57 -8.29 0.11 4.51
N ARG A 58 -8.93 -0.18 5.65
CA ARG A 58 -8.38 0.17 6.97
C ARG A 58 -7.04 -0.52 7.23
N GLY A 59 -6.93 -1.81 6.91
CA GLY A 59 -5.65 -2.53 7.03
C GLY A 59 -4.54 -1.93 6.14
N PHE A 60 -4.88 -1.49 4.92
CA PHE A 60 -3.93 -0.79 4.05
C PHE A 60 -3.52 0.58 4.59
N MET A 61 -4.45 1.34 5.20
CA MET A 61 -4.13 2.60 5.86
C MET A 61 -3.14 2.39 7.01
N GLU A 62 -3.34 1.38 7.84
CA GLU A 62 -2.43 1.05 8.95
C GLU A 62 -1.02 0.69 8.44
N ARG A 63 -0.94 -0.24 7.47
CA ARG A 63 0.33 -0.63 6.83
C ARG A 63 1.02 0.56 6.16
N GLY A 64 0.28 1.36 5.41
CA GLY A 64 0.78 2.55 4.72
C GLY A 64 1.31 3.61 5.69
N ASN A 65 0.62 3.83 6.81
CA ASN A 65 1.08 4.74 7.86
C ASN A 65 2.39 4.27 8.50
N ALA A 66 2.55 2.97 8.75
CA ALA A 66 3.81 2.42 9.27
C ALA A 66 4.98 2.65 8.29
N LEU A 67 4.77 2.41 6.99
CA LEU A 67 5.79 2.67 5.96
C LEU A 67 6.09 4.17 5.83
N ARG A 68 5.07 5.03 5.93
CA ARG A 68 5.23 6.49 5.92
C ARG A 68 6.16 6.95 7.05
N VAL A 69 5.97 6.44 8.26
CA VAL A 69 6.85 6.78 9.40
C VAL A 69 8.30 6.41 9.08
N ARG A 70 8.55 5.20 8.54
CA ARG A 70 9.90 4.77 8.14
C ARG A 70 10.53 5.67 7.08
N VAL A 71 9.74 6.16 6.11
CA VAL A 71 10.22 7.10 5.09
C VAL A 71 10.59 8.45 5.72
N LEU A 72 9.75 8.95 6.62
CA LEU A 72 10.03 10.20 7.34
C LEU A 72 11.32 10.08 8.18
N ASP A 73 11.53 8.96 8.85
CA ASP A 73 12.76 8.72 9.61
C ASP A 73 14.01 8.68 8.72
N ALA A 74 13.92 8.08 7.53
CA ALA A 74 15.02 8.07 6.56
C ALA A 74 15.35 9.49 6.10
N ILE A 75 14.33 10.31 5.83
CA ILE A 75 14.50 11.72 5.46
C ILE A 75 15.11 12.52 6.62
N THR A 76 14.65 12.31 7.85
CA THR A 76 15.20 13.00 9.04
C THR A 76 16.69 12.71 9.19
N ARG A 77 17.09 11.43 9.15
CA ARG A 77 18.51 11.03 9.23
C ARG A 77 19.37 11.64 8.11
N ALA A 78 18.84 11.68 6.88
CA ALA A 78 19.52 12.31 5.77
C ALA A 78 19.75 13.81 5.98
N ARG A 79 18.76 14.51 6.56
CA ARG A 79 18.87 15.94 6.87
C ARG A 79 19.87 16.21 7.99
N GLU A 80 19.89 15.37 9.02
CA GLU A 80 20.88 15.45 10.11
C GLU A 80 22.30 15.25 9.58
N SER A 81 22.49 14.25 8.71
CA SER A 81 23.80 13.98 8.09
C SER A 81 24.29 15.11 7.19
N ALA A 82 23.36 15.84 6.54
CA ALA A 82 23.70 16.98 5.70
C ALA A 82 23.99 18.27 6.49
N ALA A 83 23.61 18.31 7.78
CA ALA A 83 23.82 19.46 8.66
C ALA A 83 25.07 19.32 9.54
N ALA A 84 25.68 18.12 9.58
CA ALA A 84 26.95 17.81 10.26
C ALA A 84 28.14 18.06 9.33
#